data_AF-A0A2P7YR00-F1
#
_entry.id   AF-A0A2P7YR00-F1
#
_cell.length_a   1.000
_cell.length_b   1.000
_cell.length_c   1.000
_cell.angle_alpha   90.00
_cell.angle_beta   90.00
_cell.angle_gamma   90.00
#
_symmetry.space_group_name_H-M   'P 1'
#
loop_
_entity.id
_entity.type
_entity.pdbx_description
1 polymer ?
#
loop_
_entity_poly.entity_id
_entity_poly.type
_entity_poly.pdbx_seq_one_letter_code
_entity_poly.pdbx_strand_id
1 'polypeptide(L)'
;MSSKTERACMLCGIIQPYRRFLETGCPNCESVLHYADNEDGQIQDCTSPAFEGLVALGDDNKASWVARWLRIDSFVAGLYAVKVNGKLPPHIISDLEDQNISYRPRDGSAED
;
A
#
# COMPACT_ATOMS: atom_id res chain seq x y z
N MET A 1 -15.09 15.51 15.38
CA MET A 1 -13.74 14.90 15.31
C MET A 1 -13.74 14.01 14.09
N SER A 2 -12.82 14.22 13.14
CA SER A 2 -12.89 13.59 11.80
C SER A 2 -12.90 12.05 11.91
N SER A 3 -13.93 11.41 11.37
CA SER A 3 -14.18 9.95 11.43
C SER A 3 -13.46 9.15 10.34
N LYS A 4 -12.41 9.71 9.73
CA LYS A 4 -11.70 9.09 8.61
C LYS A 4 -10.23 8.89 8.97
N THR A 5 -9.91 7.74 9.55
CA THR A 5 -8.52 7.29 9.67
C THR A 5 -8.08 6.74 8.31
N GLU A 6 -7.54 7.64 7.49
CA GLU A 6 -6.82 7.22 6.28
C GLU A 6 -5.61 6.38 6.68
N ARG A 7 -5.32 5.37 5.86
CA ARG A 7 -4.18 4.49 6.03
C ARG A 7 -3.52 4.25 4.69
N ALA A 8 -2.21 4.07 4.70
CA ALA A 8 -1.43 3.72 3.52
C ALA A 8 -1.07 2.22 3.55
N CYS A 9 -1.31 1.51 2.44
CA CYS A 9 -0.86 0.12 2.29
C CYS A 9 0.67 0.04 2.29
N MET A 10 1.26 -0.81 3.13
CA MET A 10 2.72 -0.93 3.22
C MET A 10 3.35 -1.61 1.99
N LEU A 11 2.56 -2.32 1.17
CA LEU A 11 3.03 -2.98 -0.05
C LEU A 11 3.04 -2.06 -1.28
N CYS A 12 1.94 -1.35 -1.55
CA CYS A 12 1.82 -0.49 -2.74
C CYS A 12 1.84 1.02 -2.47
N GLY A 13 1.65 1.44 -1.21
CA GLY A 13 1.62 2.85 -0.83
C GLY A 13 0.28 3.56 -1.04
N ILE A 14 -0.77 2.88 -1.53
CA ILE A 14 -2.08 3.53 -1.76
C ILE A 14 -2.72 3.94 -0.43
N ILE A 15 -3.29 5.14 -0.41
CA ILE A 15 -3.98 5.73 0.73
C ILE A 15 -5.48 5.58 0.54
N GLN A 16 -6.15 4.95 1.50
CA GLN A 16 -7.60 4.84 1.53
C GLN A 16 -8.11 4.95 2.98
N PRO A 17 -9.39 5.32 3.18
CA PRO A 17 -10.03 5.14 4.49
C PRO A 17 -9.94 3.68 4.93
N TYR A 18 -9.70 3.42 6.22
CA TYR A 18 -9.68 2.03 6.76
C TYR A 18 -10.86 1.18 6.30
N ARG A 19 -12.07 1.76 6.28
CA ARG A 19 -13.30 1.10 5.83
C ARG A 19 -13.25 0.62 4.38
N ARG A 20 -12.52 1.29 3.49
CA ARG A 20 -12.38 0.87 2.08
C ARG A 20 -11.52 -0.40 1.96
N PHE A 21 -10.49 -0.54 2.78
CA PHE A 21 -9.72 -1.78 2.87
C PHE A 21 -10.58 -2.93 3.40
N LEU A 22 -11.45 -2.67 4.39
CA LEU A 22 -12.39 -3.68 4.88
C LEU A 22 -13.42 -4.12 3.83
N GLU A 23 -14.04 -3.17 3.14
CA GLU A 23 -15.16 -3.47 2.23
C GLU A 23 -14.72 -4.04 0.88
N THR A 24 -13.59 -3.57 0.36
CA THR A 24 -13.16 -3.85 -1.03
C THR A 24 -11.71 -4.29 -1.15
N GLY A 25 -10.99 -4.38 -0.04
CA GLY A 25 -9.58 -4.71 -0.08
C GLY A 25 -8.67 -3.61 -0.63
N CYS A 26 -7.40 -3.95 -0.83
CA CYS A 26 -6.46 -3.05 -1.50
C CYS A 26 -6.56 -3.20 -3.03
N PRO A 27 -6.90 -2.16 -3.80
CA PRO A 27 -7.13 -2.33 -5.25
C PRO A 27 -5.89 -2.78 -6.04
N ASN A 28 -4.69 -2.64 -5.47
CA ASN A 28 -3.44 -3.10 -6.10
C ASN A 28 -2.93 -4.43 -5.53
N CYS A 29 -3.35 -4.82 -4.32
CA CYS A 29 -2.71 -5.89 -3.56
C CYS A 29 -3.70 -6.95 -3.05
N GLU A 30 -4.99 -6.81 -3.35
CA GLU A 30 -6.00 -7.70 -2.79
C GLU A 30 -5.80 -9.16 -3.19
N SER A 31 -5.34 -9.40 -4.43
CA SER A 31 -5.09 -10.74 -4.93
C SER A 31 -3.97 -11.50 -4.21
N VAL A 32 -3.19 -10.82 -3.35
CA VAL A 32 -2.00 -11.39 -2.69
C VAL A 32 -2.01 -11.15 -1.18
N LEU A 33 -2.70 -10.11 -0.71
CA LEU A 33 -2.86 -9.79 0.72
C LEU A 33 -4.26 -10.10 1.26
N HIS A 34 -5.25 -10.36 0.41
CA HIS A 34 -6.58 -10.86 0.80
C HIS A 34 -7.21 -10.11 1.98
N TYR A 35 -7.20 -8.77 1.98
CA TYR A 35 -7.72 -7.99 3.10
C TYR A 35 -9.22 -8.19 3.31
N ALA A 36 -9.99 -8.38 2.24
CA ALA A 36 -11.44 -8.56 2.30
C ALA A 36 -11.84 -9.94 2.83
N ASP A 37 -10.97 -10.94 2.66
CA ASP A 37 -11.22 -12.33 3.09
C ASP A 37 -10.67 -12.62 4.51
N ASN A 38 -9.83 -11.73 5.05
CA ASN A 38 -9.15 -11.91 6.33
C ASN A 38 -9.74 -11.07 7.46
N GLU A 39 -9.34 -11.39 8.69
CA GLU A 39 -9.74 -10.65 9.89
C GLU A 39 -9.16 -9.22 9.89
N ASP A 40 -9.88 -8.29 10.54
CA ASP A 40 -9.49 -6.88 10.76
C ASP A 40 -8.01 -6.67 11.17
N GLY A 41 -7.41 -7.65 11.84
CA GLY A 41 -6.00 -7.62 12.25
C GLY A 41 -5.03 -7.47 11.09
N GLN A 42 -5.26 -8.15 9.96
CA GLN A 42 -4.32 -8.12 8.83
C GLN A 42 -4.26 -6.74 8.16
N ILE A 43 -5.39 -6.04 8.07
CA ILE A 43 -5.43 -4.66 7.56
C ILE A 43 -4.64 -3.74 8.50
N GLN A 44 -4.79 -3.89 9.81
CA GLN A 44 -4.05 -3.06 10.78
C GLN A 44 -2.54 -3.30 10.69
N ASP A 45 -2.12 -4.54 10.50
CA ASP A 45 -0.71 -4.93 10.42
C ASP A 45 -0.06 -4.58 9.07
N CYS A 46 -0.84 -4.58 7.98
CA CYS A 46 -0.32 -4.35 6.63
C CYS A 46 -0.58 -2.93 6.08
N THR A 47 -1.24 -2.07 6.85
CA THR A 47 -1.48 -0.66 6.50
C THR A 47 -1.12 0.25 7.67
N SER A 48 -0.67 1.47 7.38
CA SER A 48 -0.23 2.42 8.42
C SER A 48 -1.06 3.70 8.42
N PRO A 49 -1.51 4.22 9.59
CA PRO A 49 -2.08 5.55 9.69
C PRO A 49 -1.00 6.65 9.67
N ALA A 50 0.28 6.29 9.74
CA ALA A 50 1.40 7.22 9.75
C ALA A 50 2.13 7.16 8.41
N PHE A 51 1.89 8.15 7.55
CA PHE A 51 2.51 8.28 6.24
C PHE A 51 2.80 9.75 5.92
N GLU A 52 3.73 9.99 5.01
CA GLU A 52 4.22 11.33 4.65
C GLU A 52 4.26 11.50 3.13
N GLY A 53 3.95 12.72 2.68
CA GLY A 53 3.93 13.10 1.27
C GLY A 53 2.75 12.50 0.51
N LEU A 54 1.81 13.34 0.07
CA LEU A 54 0.65 12.91 -0.70
C LEU A 54 0.94 13.04 -2.21
N VAL A 55 0.72 11.98 -2.97
CA VAL A 55 0.85 11.96 -4.44
C VAL A 55 -0.46 11.51 -5.06
N ALA A 56 -1.05 12.35 -5.91
CA ALA A 56 -2.17 11.96 -6.74
C ALA A 56 -1.64 11.34 -8.04
N LEU A 57 -1.89 10.04 -8.22
CA LEU A 57 -1.60 9.32 -9.46
C LEU A 57 -2.84 9.34 -10.36
N GLY A 58 -2.71 9.92 -11.55
CA GLY A 58 -3.77 9.91 -12.56
C GLY A 58 -3.79 8.63 -13.39
N ASP A 59 -4.83 8.49 -14.23
CA ASP A 59 -5.01 7.34 -15.13
C ASP A 59 -3.91 7.24 -16.20
N ASP A 60 -3.46 8.37 -16.74
CA ASP A 60 -2.33 8.42 -17.68
C ASP A 60 -1.01 8.67 -16.94
N ASN A 61 -0.49 7.63 -16.29
CA ASN A 61 0.73 7.72 -15.47
C ASN A 61 1.98 7.07 -16.09
N LYS A 62 1.87 6.43 -17.27
CA LYS A 62 2.97 5.66 -17.88
C LYS A 62 4.22 6.50 -18.16
N ALA A 63 4.04 7.78 -18.49
CA ALA A 63 5.14 8.72 -18.71
C ALA A 63 5.60 9.43 -17.43
N SER A 64 4.90 9.27 -16.30
CA SER A 64 5.18 9.98 -15.07
C SER A 64 6.51 9.53 -14.48
N TRP A 65 7.46 10.46 -14.38
CA TRP A 65 8.71 10.23 -13.66
C TRP A 65 8.47 9.97 -12.17
N VAL A 66 7.53 10.71 -11.55
CA VAL A 66 7.17 10.53 -10.14
C VAL A 66 6.62 9.12 -9.89
N ALA A 67 5.77 8.62 -10.78
CA ALA A 67 5.20 7.27 -10.65
C ALA A 67 6.29 6.19 -10.73
N ARG A 68 7.21 6.31 -11.70
CA ARG A 68 8.34 5.39 -11.85
C ARG A 68 9.28 5.44 -10.65
N TRP A 69 9.60 6.64 -10.16
CA TRP A 69 10.46 6.83 -8.99
C TRP A 69 9.87 6.18 -7.74
N LEU A 70 8.56 6.33 -7.54
CA LEU A 70 7.85 5.71 -6.41
C LEU A 70 7.45 4.24 -6.66
N ARG A 71 7.76 3.70 -7.84
CA ARG A 71 7.41 2.34 -8.26
C ARG A 71 5.91 2.06 -8.10
N ILE A 72 5.10 2.98 -8.63
CA ILE A 72 3.63 2.95 -8.66
C ILE A 72 3.07 3.11 -10.08
N ASP A 73 3.92 3.09 -11.10
CA ASP A 73 3.56 3.26 -12.52
C ASP A 73 2.76 2.10 -13.12
N SER A 74 2.68 0.97 -12.42
CA SER A 74 1.82 -0.17 -12.76
C SER A 74 0.51 -0.21 -11.95
N PHE A 75 0.30 0.74 -11.03
CA PHE A 75 -0.84 0.74 -10.12
C PHE A 75 -1.99 1.63 -10.59
N VAL A 76 -3.16 1.43 -9.98
CA VAL A 76 -4.38 2.17 -10.31
C VAL A 76 -4.27 3.64 -9.91
N ALA A 77 -5.02 4.51 -10.60
CA ALA A 77 -5.15 5.90 -10.19
C ALA A 77 -5.68 6.02 -8.76
N GLY A 78 -5.16 6.99 -8.01
CA GLY A 78 -5.46 7.14 -6.60
C GLY A 78 -4.47 8.03 -5.85
N LEU A 79 -4.64 8.11 -4.54
CA LEU A 79 -3.70 8.79 -3.65
C LEU A 79 -2.68 7.78 -3.13
N TYR A 80 -1.40 8.16 -3.16
CA TYR A 80 -0.29 7.37 -2.67
C TYR A 80 0.57 8.18 -1.70
N ALA A 81 1.22 7.48 -0.78
CA ALA A 81 2.21 8.06 0.11
C ALA A 81 3.61 8.02 -0.52
N VAL A 82 4.40 9.07 -0.33
CA VAL A 82 5.85 9.05 -0.63
C VAL A 82 6.56 8.11 0.34
N LYS A 83 6.17 8.14 1.61
CA LYS A 83 6.72 7.29 2.67
C LYS A 83 5.61 6.73 3.56
N VAL A 84 5.69 5.45 3.89
CA VAL A 84 4.77 4.76 4.80
C VAL A 84 5.55 4.27 6.00
N ASN A 85 5.20 4.72 7.21
CA ASN A 85 5.90 4.27 8.42
C ASN A 85 5.41 2.88 8.80
N GLY A 86 6.35 1.95 9.00
CA GLY A 86 6.09 0.55 9.31
C GLY A 86 6.54 -0.39 8.20
N LYS A 87 6.57 -1.70 8.50
CA LYS A 87 6.94 -2.75 7.55
C LYS A 87 5.94 -3.89 7.68
N LEU A 88 5.73 -4.61 6.56
CA LEU A 88 4.94 -5.84 6.59
C LEU A 88 5.51 -6.83 7.62
N PRO A 89 4.64 -7.56 8.35
CA PRO A 89 5.09 -8.61 9.24
C PRO A 89 5.90 -9.70 8.50
N PRO A 90 6.88 -10.35 9.16
CA PRO A 90 7.71 -11.36 8.50
C PRO A 90 6.94 -12.52 7.87
N HIS A 91 5.83 -12.95 8.45
CA HIS A 91 5.00 -14.03 7.89
C HIS A 91 4.35 -13.61 6.57
N ILE A 92 3.78 -12.39 6.50
CA ILE A 92 3.23 -11.83 5.25
C ILE A 92 4.32 -11.69 4.18
N ILE A 93 5.55 -11.33 4.57
CA ILE A 93 6.67 -11.26 3.61
C ILE A 93 6.98 -12.65 3.06
N SER A 94 7.04 -13.67 3.91
CA SER A 94 7.23 -15.07 3.48
C SER A 94 6.12 -15.52 2.52
N ASP A 95 4.86 -15.20 2.82
CA ASP A 95 3.71 -15.57 1.98
C ASP A 95 3.78 -14.87 0.60
N LEU A 96 4.29 -13.63 0.53
CA LEU A 96 4.52 -12.92 -0.72
C LEU A 96 5.67 -13.55 -1.51
N GLU A 97 6.75 -13.96 -0.84
CA GLU A 97 7.90 -14.63 -1.48
C GLU A 97 7.51 -15.98 -2.08
N ASP A 98 6.66 -16.76 -1.40
CA ASP A 98 6.08 -18.01 -1.90
C ASP A 98 5.20 -17.78 -3.14
N GLN A 99 4.59 -16.60 -3.25
CA GLN A 99 3.86 -16.13 -4.43
C GLN A 99 4.77 -15.48 -5.49
N ASN A 100 6.09 -15.53 -5.29
CA ASN A 100 7.11 -14.98 -6.18
C ASN A 100 7.04 -13.43 -6.30
N ILE A 101 6.65 -12.77 -5.21
CA ILE A 101 6.56 -11.31 -5.06
C ILE A 101 7.60 -10.83 -4.06
N SER A 102 8.54 -10.01 -4.54
CA SER A 102 9.55 -9.40 -3.67
C SER A 102 9.00 -8.16 -2.96
N TYR A 103 9.01 -8.19 -1.62
CA TYR A 103 8.62 -7.04 -0.81
C TYR A 103 9.76 -6.01 -0.72
N ARG A 104 9.48 -4.78 -1.15
CA ARG A 104 10.35 -3.61 -0.93
C ARG A 104 9.70 -2.66 0.09
N PRO A 105 10.31 -2.42 1.25
CA PRO A 105 9.80 -1.48 2.24
C PRO A 105 9.60 -0.07 1.67
N ARG A 106 8.50 0.59 2.06
CA ARG A 106 8.14 1.96 1.65
C ARG A 106 8.38 3.00 2.75
N ASP A 107 9.15 2.65 3.78
CA ASP A 107 9.51 3.51 4.91
C ASP A 107 10.78 4.35 4.65
N GLY A 108 11.37 4.22 3.46
CA GLY A 108 12.62 4.88 3.10
C GLY A 108 13.88 4.13 3.54
N SER A 109 13.76 2.93 4.12
CA SER A 109 14.92 2.10 4.45
C SER A 109 15.42 1.26 3.27
N ALA A 110 14.70 1.24 2.14
CA ALA A 110 15.08 0.48 0.97
C ALA A 110 16.12 1.27 0.15
N GLU A 111 17.28 0.65 -0.08
CA GLU A 111 18.27 1.14 -1.04
C GLU A 111 17.76 0.87 -2.48
N ASP A 112 18.26 1.64 -3.45
CA ASP A 112 17.85 1.55 -4.86
C ASP A 112 18.62 0.50 -5.66
#